data_AF-A0A7X7R2V4-F1
#
_entry.id   AF-A0A7X7R2V4-F1
#
_cell.length_a   1.000
_cell.length_b   1.000
_cell.length_c   1.000
_cell.angle_alpha   90.00
_cell.angle_beta   90.00
_cell.angle_gamma   90.00
#
_symmetry.space_group_name_H-M   'P 1'
#
loop_
_entity.id
_entity.type
_entity.pdbx_description
1 polymer ?
#
loop_
_entity_poly.entity_id
_entity_poly.type
_entity_poly.pdbx_seq_one_letter_code
_entity_poly.pdbx_strand_id
1 'polypeptide(L)'
;MKQKSDNIFRKFNSLFTGIAILLGIVILGSCSKSDNDSIIRDGVNIQVWEALSQNPHEVQLKIETCEMYNCLNFGINYELKKTSSNKFKVELTSVQIEEICEAGSGPARTVISLGNLNPGDYTIAFIVNDNDYDLKLNISDSRIKLDFANEPEGNDIHLALNELQRIPAQTLWGSVSVSQSANIPLFEDFFMSLNEMDVNDFTGVDGNYGYFIKSNNLITNVDQTGAIETRSFLKSFSGNPEQIINLETIFKDSMSVNWYYYDGEVLYY
;
A
#
# COMPACT_ATOMS: atom_id res chain seq x y z
N MET A 1 49.08 -18.90 75.86
CA MET A 1 48.81 -17.55 76.42
C MET A 1 49.08 -16.51 75.33
N LYS A 2 48.22 -15.48 75.28
CA LYS A 2 48.18 -14.24 74.46
C LYS A 2 49.56 -13.61 74.13
N GLN A 3 49.79 -12.75 73.12
CA GLN A 3 48.95 -11.67 72.58
C GLN A 3 49.59 -10.96 71.34
N LYS A 4 48.70 -10.41 70.49
CA LYS A 4 48.73 -9.10 69.79
C LYS A 4 49.73 -8.79 68.66
N SER A 5 49.17 -8.62 67.46
CA SER A 5 49.39 -7.48 66.56
C SER A 5 48.01 -6.85 66.32
N ASP A 6 47.94 -5.51 66.28
CA ASP A 6 47.18 -4.77 65.26
C ASP A 6 47.06 -3.27 65.55
N ASN A 7 47.06 -2.54 64.42
CA ASN A 7 46.39 -1.28 64.10
C ASN A 7 47.19 0.03 64.00
N ILE A 8 47.32 0.57 62.77
CA ILE A 8 46.48 1.60 62.08
C ILE A 8 46.93 3.03 62.45
N PHE A 9 47.28 3.87 61.45
CA PHE A 9 46.61 5.16 61.11
C PHE A 9 47.48 6.13 60.27
N ARG A 10 46.95 6.49 59.09
CA ARG A 10 46.86 7.83 58.45
C ARG A 10 48.10 8.63 57.98
N LYS A 11 47.92 9.14 56.74
CA LYS A 11 47.91 10.57 56.28
C LYS A 11 49.08 11.10 55.42
N PHE A 12 48.67 11.73 54.31
CA PHE A 12 49.15 12.96 53.64
C PHE A 12 50.23 12.91 52.54
N ASN A 13 49.72 13.02 51.30
CA ASN A 13 50.00 14.00 50.24
C ASN A 13 51.42 14.31 49.70
N SER A 14 51.44 14.25 48.36
CA SER A 14 52.30 14.94 47.36
C SER A 14 53.68 14.30 47.13
N LEU A 15 54.18 14.14 45.90
CA LEU A 15 54.16 15.05 44.75
C LEU A 15 54.60 14.27 43.47
N PHE A 16 53.87 14.46 42.35
CA PHE A 16 54.21 14.28 40.92
C PHE A 16 54.97 13.05 40.37
N THR A 17 54.32 12.34 39.44
CA THR A 17 54.73 11.88 38.08
C THR A 17 54.07 10.53 37.79
N GLY A 18 53.43 10.23 36.67
CA GLY A 18 53.13 10.90 35.41
C GLY A 18 52.26 9.92 34.59
N ILE A 19 51.99 10.27 33.33
CA ILE A 19 51.22 9.52 32.32
C ILE A 19 49.73 9.86 32.30
N ALA A 20 49.46 10.86 31.46
CA ALA A 20 48.15 11.23 30.93
C ALA A 20 47.49 10.02 30.23
N ILE A 21 46.34 9.60 30.72
CA ILE A 21 45.41 8.77 29.96
C ILE A 21 44.63 9.74 29.06
N LEU A 22 45.00 9.70 27.78
CA LEU A 22 44.39 10.45 26.70
C LEU A 22 42.88 10.13 26.66
N LEU A 23 42.06 11.16 26.88
CA LEU A 23 40.63 11.15 26.60
C LEU A 23 40.44 10.84 25.11
N GLY A 24 40.13 9.59 24.81
CA GLY A 24 39.57 9.15 23.53
C GLY A 24 38.05 9.02 23.64
N ILE A 25 37.35 10.08 24.05
CA ILE A 25 35.92 10.19 23.77
C ILE A 25 35.85 10.52 22.28
N VAL A 26 35.86 9.48 21.46
CA VAL A 26 35.37 9.56 20.08
C VAL A 26 33.90 9.85 20.21
N ILE A 27 33.57 11.14 20.19
CA ILE A 27 32.24 11.62 19.89
C ILE A 27 31.99 11.10 18.48
N LEU A 28 31.34 9.94 18.38
CA LEU A 28 30.59 9.57 17.19
C LEU A 28 29.54 10.66 17.06
N GLY A 29 29.92 11.74 16.38
CA GLY A 29 28.98 12.61 15.70
C GLY A 29 28.31 11.75 14.65
N SER A 30 27.36 10.93 15.08
CA SER A 30 26.25 10.56 14.23
C SER A 30 25.58 11.90 13.91
N CYS A 31 25.99 12.46 12.79
CA CYS A 31 25.22 13.48 12.12
C CYS A 31 23.96 12.75 11.66
N SER A 32 22.99 12.58 12.57
CA SER A 32 21.61 12.41 12.13
C SER A 32 21.30 13.74 11.47
N LYS A 33 21.43 13.78 10.14
CA LYS A 33 20.70 14.76 9.35
C LYS A 33 19.27 14.56 9.82
N SER A 34 18.76 15.49 10.62
CA SER A 34 17.33 15.55 10.87
C SER A 34 16.75 15.93 9.52
N ASP A 35 16.42 14.94 8.71
CA ASP A 35 15.64 15.12 7.49
C ASP A 35 14.18 15.41 7.90
N ASN A 36 14.02 16.45 8.72
CA ASN A 36 12.75 17.10 9.07
C ASN A 36 12.45 18.20 8.05
N ASP A 37 12.87 18.03 6.80
CA ASP A 37 12.48 18.97 5.76
C ASP A 37 11.18 18.45 5.17
N SER A 38 10.11 19.24 5.33
CA SER A 38 8.77 18.86 4.88
C SER A 38 8.60 19.04 3.36
N ILE A 39 9.69 19.02 2.58
CA ILE A 39 9.69 19.31 1.15
C ILE A 39 9.69 18.01 0.35
N ILE A 40 8.98 17.99 -0.78
CA ILE A 40 8.98 16.88 -1.74
C ILE A 40 10.16 17.09 -2.70
N ARG A 41 11.22 16.29 -2.64
CA ARG A 41 12.46 16.58 -3.40
C ARG A 41 12.58 15.87 -4.74
N ASP A 42 12.23 14.60 -4.77
CA ASP A 42 12.48 13.72 -5.93
C ASP A 42 11.21 13.49 -6.77
N GLY A 43 10.19 14.33 -6.58
CA GLY A 43 8.89 14.16 -7.21
C GLY A 43 8.04 13.06 -6.58
N VAL A 44 6.97 12.69 -7.30
CA VAL A 44 5.96 11.73 -6.86
C VAL A 44 5.55 10.76 -7.96
N ASN A 45 5.24 9.54 -7.56
CA ASN A 45 4.51 8.58 -8.37
C ASN A 45 3.01 8.73 -8.13
N ILE A 46 2.24 8.76 -9.23
CA ILE A 46 0.78 8.84 -9.21
C ILE A 46 0.22 7.55 -9.81
N GLN A 47 -0.73 6.96 -9.10
CA GLN A 47 -1.49 5.79 -9.54
C GLN A 47 -2.98 6.14 -9.53
N VAL A 48 -3.68 5.82 -10.61
CA VAL A 48 -5.14 5.88 -10.61
C VAL A 48 -5.70 4.62 -9.97
N TRP A 49 -6.73 4.79 -9.15
CA TRP A 49 -7.34 3.71 -8.39
C TRP A 49 -8.86 3.85 -8.35
N GLU A 50 -9.57 2.73 -8.23
CA GLU A 50 -11.00 2.67 -7.95
C GLU A 50 -11.20 2.04 -6.58
N ALA A 51 -11.70 2.81 -5.61
CA ALA A 51 -12.06 2.29 -4.30
C ALA A 51 -13.45 1.66 -4.38
N LEU A 52 -13.48 0.33 -4.29
CA LEU A 52 -14.73 -0.44 -4.40
C LEU A 52 -15.59 -0.37 -3.13
N SER A 53 -14.98 -0.30 -1.95
CA SER A 53 -15.67 -0.33 -0.65
C SER A 53 -16.58 0.87 -0.36
N GLN A 54 -16.62 1.86 -1.26
CA GLN A 54 -17.56 2.96 -1.23
C GLN A 54 -18.64 2.68 -2.27
N ASN A 55 -19.92 2.73 -1.90
CA ASN A 55 -21.02 2.62 -2.86
C ASN A 55 -21.75 3.96 -2.99
N PRO A 56 -21.64 4.64 -4.14
CA PRO A 56 -21.00 4.21 -5.39
C PRO A 56 -19.46 4.30 -5.35
N HIS A 57 -18.77 3.47 -6.16
CA HIS A 57 -17.29 3.41 -6.19
C HIS A 57 -16.66 4.79 -6.43
N GLU A 58 -15.53 5.04 -5.78
CA GLU A 58 -14.82 6.31 -5.88
C GLU A 58 -13.55 6.19 -6.72
N VAL A 59 -13.29 7.20 -7.54
CA VAL A 59 -12.01 7.33 -8.24
C VAL A 59 -11.03 8.05 -7.32
N GLN A 60 -9.84 7.48 -7.17
CA GLN A 60 -8.78 8.00 -6.30
C GLN A 60 -7.48 8.15 -7.06
N LEU A 61 -6.66 9.10 -6.60
CA LEU A 61 -5.23 9.17 -6.92
C LEU A 61 -4.46 8.69 -5.69
N LYS A 62 -3.74 7.58 -5.83
CA LYS A 62 -2.76 7.14 -4.84
C LYS A 62 -1.42 7.77 -5.21
N ILE A 63 -0.83 8.48 -4.26
CA ILE A 63 0.37 9.27 -4.48
C ILE A 63 1.42 8.84 -3.46
N GLU A 64 2.64 8.64 -3.95
CA GLU A 64 3.80 8.37 -3.11
C GLU A 64 5.01 9.17 -3.58
N THR A 65 5.86 9.61 -2.67
CA THR A 65 7.13 10.23 -3.03
C THR A 65 8.08 9.24 -3.69
N CYS A 66 8.94 9.71 -4.58
CA CYS A 66 10.06 8.90 -5.07
C CYS A 66 11.18 8.77 -4.02
N GLU A 67 11.29 9.74 -3.11
CA GLU A 67 12.19 9.71 -1.95
C GLU A 67 11.66 8.71 -0.90
N MET A 68 12.60 8.00 -0.25
CA MET A 68 12.32 7.11 0.88
C MET A 68 12.70 7.82 2.18
N TYR A 69 11.75 7.93 3.10
CA TYR A 69 11.97 8.47 4.44
C TYR A 69 12.29 7.35 5.44
N ASN A 70 12.80 7.72 6.61
CA ASN A 70 13.12 6.82 7.71
C ASN A 70 11.88 6.49 8.58
N CYS A 71 10.69 6.55 7.98
CA CYS A 71 9.43 6.33 8.65
C CYS A 71 8.39 5.75 7.68
N LEU A 72 7.65 4.72 8.10
CA LEU A 72 6.69 4.05 7.22
C LEU A 72 5.36 4.79 7.05
N ASN A 73 5.00 5.64 8.02
CA ASN A 73 3.70 6.29 8.11
C ASN A 73 3.73 7.80 7.81
N PHE A 74 4.78 8.32 7.17
CA PHE A 74 4.77 9.71 6.71
C PHE A 74 3.71 9.95 5.64
N GLY A 75 3.03 11.09 5.75
CA GLY A 75 1.96 11.51 4.84
C GLY A 75 2.42 12.56 3.83
N ILE A 76 1.56 12.88 2.87
CA ILE A 76 1.70 14.06 2.01
C ILE A 76 0.49 14.96 2.26
N ASN A 77 0.75 16.21 2.68
CA ASN A 77 -0.26 17.26 2.77
C ASN A 77 -0.67 17.72 1.37
N TYR A 78 -1.98 17.87 1.15
CA TYR A 78 -2.51 18.31 -0.13
C TYR A 78 -3.75 19.18 0.03
N GLU A 79 -4.03 19.99 -0.99
CA GLU A 79 -5.33 20.63 -1.20
C GLU A 79 -6.03 20.04 -2.43
N LEU A 80 -7.31 19.73 -2.30
CA LEU A 80 -8.18 19.35 -3.42
C LEU A 80 -9.30 20.38 -3.56
N LYS A 81 -9.44 20.94 -4.76
CA LYS A 81 -10.54 21.86 -5.11
C LYS A 81 -11.21 21.39 -6.39
N LYS A 82 -12.52 21.17 -6.35
CA LYS A 82 -13.33 20.95 -7.55
C LYS A 82 -13.72 22.31 -8.12
N THR A 83 -13.09 22.71 -9.24
CA THR A 83 -13.29 24.05 -9.83
C THR A 83 -14.49 24.11 -10.77
N SER A 84 -14.90 22.97 -11.32
CA SER A 84 -16.17 22.79 -12.05
C SER A 84 -16.56 21.30 -12.07
N SER A 85 -17.64 20.93 -12.73
CA SER A 85 -18.14 19.54 -12.75
C SER A 85 -17.09 18.52 -13.23
N ASN A 86 -16.23 18.91 -14.18
CA ASN A 86 -15.22 18.05 -14.79
C ASN A 86 -13.77 18.55 -14.59
N LYS A 87 -13.53 19.47 -13.65
CA LYS A 87 -12.19 20.02 -13.39
C LYS A 87 -11.82 19.97 -11.92
N PHE A 88 -10.63 19.45 -11.65
CA PHE A 88 -10.03 19.39 -10.33
C PHE A 88 -8.74 20.21 -10.32
N LYS A 89 -8.44 20.81 -9.17
CA LYS A 89 -7.13 21.32 -8.83
C LYS A 89 -6.63 20.52 -7.62
N VAL A 90 -5.46 19.92 -7.76
CA VAL A 90 -4.73 19.19 -6.72
C VAL A 90 -3.41 19.90 -6.50
N GLU A 91 -3.06 20.18 -5.26
CA GLU A 91 -1.81 20.84 -4.91
C GLU A 91 -1.16 20.10 -3.75
N LEU A 92 0.01 19.50 -3.99
CA LEU A 92 0.83 18.87 -2.95
C LEU A 92 1.71 19.93 -2.32
N THR A 93 1.64 20.06 -0.99
CA THR A 93 2.31 21.18 -0.30
C THR A 93 3.56 20.73 0.45
N SER A 94 3.51 19.59 1.13
CA SER A 94 4.59 19.16 2.02
C SER A 94 4.48 17.70 2.42
N VAL A 95 5.60 17.12 2.85
CA VAL A 95 5.61 15.87 3.60
C VAL A 95 5.13 16.13 5.02
N GLN A 96 4.10 15.41 5.43
CA GLN A 96 3.57 15.40 6.78
C GLN A 96 4.42 14.46 7.65
N ILE A 97 5.18 15.05 8.57
CA ILE A 97 5.98 14.31 9.54
C ILE A 97 5.09 13.96 10.73
N GLU A 98 4.97 12.67 11.02
CA GLU A 98 4.20 12.17 12.16
C GLU A 98 5.02 12.26 13.46
N GLU A 99 4.36 12.58 14.57
CA GLU A 99 5.01 12.61 15.90
C GLU A 99 5.44 11.20 16.33
N ILE A 100 4.62 10.20 16.02
CA ILE A 100 4.91 8.79 16.27
C ILE A 100 5.30 8.14 14.95
N CYS A 101 6.58 7.81 14.84
CA CYS A 101 7.11 7.14 13.67
C CYS A 101 7.00 5.61 13.78
N GLU A 102 6.39 4.99 12.77
CA GLU A 102 6.49 3.54 12.57
C GLU A 102 7.85 3.21 11.96
N ALA A 103 8.65 2.44 12.70
CA ALA A 103 10.03 2.14 12.35
C ALA A 103 10.13 1.39 11.00
N GLY A 104 10.91 1.95 10.08
CA GLY A 104 11.20 1.36 8.79
C GLY A 104 11.62 2.43 7.80
N SER A 105 11.76 2.06 6.52
CA SER A 105 11.98 3.03 5.46
C SER A 105 10.92 2.86 4.38
N GLY A 106 10.27 3.97 4.03
CA GLY A 106 9.13 3.99 3.11
C GLY A 106 8.95 5.38 2.49
N PRO A 107 8.28 5.48 1.34
CA PRO A 107 7.89 6.76 0.79
C PRO A 107 6.80 7.39 1.67
N ALA A 108 6.70 8.71 1.63
CA ALA A 108 5.53 9.41 2.16
C ALA A 108 4.35 9.18 1.21
N ARG A 109 3.14 9.01 1.74
CA ARG A 109 1.97 8.61 0.95
C ARG A 109 0.75 9.47 1.21
N THR A 110 -0.11 9.58 0.21
CA THR A 110 -1.46 10.10 0.40
C THR A 110 -2.44 9.49 -0.60
N VAL A 111 -3.72 9.58 -0.30
CA VAL A 111 -4.81 9.17 -1.18
C VAL A 111 -5.77 10.34 -1.33
N ILE A 112 -5.95 10.78 -2.57
CA ILE A 112 -6.86 11.88 -2.92
C ILE A 112 -8.10 11.28 -3.55
N SER A 113 -9.24 11.37 -2.86
CA SER A 113 -10.53 10.96 -3.44
C SER A 113 -11.07 12.06 -4.35
N LEU A 114 -11.31 11.73 -5.62
CA LEU A 114 -12.03 12.57 -6.58
C LEU A 114 -13.55 12.35 -6.49
N GLY A 115 -13.97 11.42 -5.62
CA GLY A 115 -15.36 10.99 -5.42
C GLY A 115 -15.85 10.06 -6.52
N ASN A 116 -17.17 9.88 -6.55
CA ASN A 116 -17.84 9.15 -7.62
C ASN A 116 -17.94 10.01 -8.88
N LEU A 117 -17.42 9.48 -9.99
CA LEU A 117 -17.35 10.15 -11.28
C LEU A 117 -18.09 9.33 -12.34
N ASN A 118 -18.93 10.00 -13.12
CA ASN A 118 -19.58 9.40 -14.27
C ASN A 118 -18.57 9.18 -15.41
N PRO A 119 -18.89 8.31 -16.38
CA PRO A 119 -18.14 8.24 -17.62
C PRO A 119 -18.00 9.62 -18.28
N GLY A 120 -16.80 9.94 -18.75
CA GLY A 120 -16.47 11.23 -19.36
C GLY A 120 -15.01 11.62 -19.21
N ASP A 121 -14.70 12.81 -19.72
CA ASP A 121 -13.37 13.40 -19.71
C ASP A 121 -13.26 14.49 -18.64
N TYR A 122 -12.20 14.38 -17.84
CA TYR A 122 -11.88 15.26 -16.73
C TYR A 122 -10.48 15.82 -16.89
N THR A 123 -10.26 17.02 -16.36
CA THR A 123 -8.92 17.63 -16.28
C THR A 123 -8.52 17.84 -14.83
N ILE A 124 -7.27 17.58 -14.52
CA ILE A 124 -6.70 17.80 -13.19
C ILE A 124 -5.50 18.73 -13.36
N ALA A 125 -5.61 19.95 -12.83
CA ALA A 125 -4.44 20.82 -12.64
C ALA A 125 -3.72 20.33 -11.38
N PHE A 126 -2.56 19.70 -11.56
CA PHE A 126 -1.78 19.08 -10.51
C PHE A 126 -0.53 19.91 -10.22
N ILE A 127 -0.38 20.36 -8.99
CA ILE A 127 0.73 21.23 -8.57
C ILE A 127 1.60 20.49 -7.57
N VAL A 128 2.91 20.48 -7.81
CA VAL A 128 3.91 19.99 -6.87
C VAL A 128 5.20 20.80 -7.07
N ASN A 129 5.86 21.21 -5.98
CA ASN A 129 7.11 21.99 -6.03
C ASN A 129 7.01 23.27 -6.89
N ASP A 130 5.90 24.00 -6.79
CA ASP A 130 5.59 25.18 -7.61
C ASP A 130 5.51 24.92 -9.13
N ASN A 131 5.57 23.67 -9.57
CA ASN A 131 5.40 23.26 -10.96
C ASN A 131 3.96 22.80 -11.21
N ASP A 132 3.38 23.30 -12.30
CA ASP A 132 2.02 23.00 -12.73
C ASP A 132 2.03 21.91 -13.82
N TYR A 133 1.22 20.88 -13.62
CA TYR A 133 1.03 19.79 -14.56
C TYR A 133 -0.44 19.64 -14.91
N ASP A 134 -0.76 19.66 -16.20
CA ASP A 134 -2.12 19.38 -16.68
C ASP A 134 -2.27 17.88 -16.94
N LEU A 135 -3.17 17.21 -16.23
CA LEU A 135 -3.52 15.81 -16.44
C LEU A 135 -4.92 15.67 -17.04
N LYS A 136 -5.11 14.63 -17.85
CA LYS A 136 -6.39 14.20 -18.41
C LYS A 136 -6.78 12.87 -17.79
N LEU A 137 -7.97 12.82 -17.20
CA LEU A 137 -8.57 11.61 -16.63
C LEU A 137 -9.78 11.22 -17.49
N ASN A 138 -9.71 10.06 -18.13
CA ASN A 138 -10.72 9.52 -19.02
C ASN A 138 -11.41 8.36 -18.29
N ILE A 139 -12.72 8.46 -18.08
CA ILE A 139 -13.52 7.44 -17.39
C ILE A 139 -14.52 6.85 -18.36
N SER A 140 -14.58 5.53 -18.39
CA SER A 140 -15.58 4.75 -19.12
C SER A 140 -16.17 3.69 -18.20
N ASP A 141 -17.16 2.95 -18.70
CA ASP A 141 -17.77 1.85 -17.95
C ASP A 141 -16.78 0.71 -17.68
N SER A 142 -15.75 0.54 -18.52
CA SER A 142 -14.80 -0.57 -18.43
C SER A 142 -13.39 -0.17 -18.02
N ARG A 143 -13.06 1.13 -18.01
CA ARG A 143 -11.67 1.60 -17.83
C ARG A 143 -11.60 3.01 -17.27
N ILE A 144 -10.57 3.25 -16.44
CA ILE A 144 -10.10 4.56 -16.01
C ILE A 144 -8.67 4.76 -16.53
N LYS A 145 -8.40 5.91 -17.16
CA LYS A 145 -7.07 6.24 -17.68
C LYS A 145 -6.66 7.65 -17.30
N LEU A 146 -5.45 7.80 -16.79
CA LEU A 146 -4.79 9.06 -16.46
C LEU A 146 -3.62 9.25 -17.44
N ASP A 147 -3.55 10.41 -18.08
CA ASP A 147 -2.46 10.78 -18.97
C ASP A 147 -2.08 12.24 -18.72
N PHE A 148 -0.89 12.64 -19.18
CA PHE A 148 -0.58 14.05 -19.30
C PHE A 148 -1.40 14.69 -20.43
N ALA A 149 -1.89 15.91 -20.19
CA ALA A 149 -2.59 16.68 -21.20
C ALA A 149 -1.67 17.15 -22.33
N ASN A 150 -0.43 17.49 -21.95
CA ASN A 150 0.68 18.01 -22.75
C ASN A 150 1.99 17.35 -22.29
N GLU A 151 3.08 17.42 -23.06
CA GLU A 151 4.37 16.93 -22.56
C GLU A 151 4.78 17.70 -21.28
N PRO A 152 5.13 17.00 -20.18
CA PRO A 152 5.49 17.66 -18.94
C PRO A 152 6.83 18.39 -19.07
N GLU A 153 6.87 19.65 -18.66
CA GLU A 153 8.10 20.42 -18.49
C GLU A 153 8.69 20.15 -17.10
N GLY A 154 9.12 18.91 -16.84
CA GLY A 154 9.66 18.53 -15.53
C GLY A 154 9.65 17.03 -15.28
N ASN A 155 10.30 16.62 -14.19
CA ASN A 155 10.38 15.22 -13.76
C ASN A 155 9.78 15.00 -12.36
N ASP A 156 9.01 15.97 -11.83
CA ASP A 156 8.48 15.86 -10.46
C ASP A 156 7.25 14.94 -10.37
N ILE A 157 6.69 14.50 -11.51
CA ILE A 157 5.58 13.55 -11.53
C ILE A 157 5.83 12.39 -12.49
N HIS A 158 5.50 11.19 -12.02
CA HIS A 158 5.53 9.96 -12.80
C HIS A 158 4.18 9.23 -12.70
N LEU A 159 3.61 8.83 -13.82
CA LEU A 159 2.36 8.06 -13.83
C LEU A 159 2.69 6.56 -13.76
N ALA A 160 2.80 6.02 -12.54
CA ALA A 160 3.25 4.64 -12.29
C ALA A 160 2.19 3.58 -12.64
N LEU A 161 0.90 3.88 -12.39
CA LEU A 161 -0.23 3.08 -12.85
C LEU A 161 -1.29 4.02 -13.40
N ASN A 162 -1.24 4.22 -14.72
CA ASN A 162 -2.00 5.26 -15.39
C ASN A 162 -3.20 4.70 -16.16
N GLU A 163 -3.36 3.38 -16.23
CA GLU A 163 -4.52 2.72 -16.83
C GLU A 163 -5.01 1.59 -15.92
N LEU A 164 -6.31 1.59 -15.65
CA LEU A 164 -7.00 0.66 -14.76
C LEU A 164 -8.24 0.13 -15.46
N GLN A 165 -8.37 -1.19 -15.57
CA GLN A 165 -9.62 -1.83 -15.95
C GLN A 165 -10.59 -1.77 -14.75
N ARG A 166 -11.86 -1.47 -15.02
CA ARG A 166 -12.89 -1.46 -13.97
C ARG A 166 -13.38 -2.89 -13.75
N ILE A 167 -13.56 -3.25 -12.49
CA ILE A 167 -14.08 -4.58 -12.12
C ILE A 167 -15.55 -4.66 -12.56
N PRO A 168 -15.90 -5.59 -13.49
CA PRO A 168 -17.28 -5.76 -13.91
C PRO A 168 -18.17 -6.15 -12.73
N ALA A 169 -19.45 -5.80 -12.81
CA ALA A 169 -20.45 -6.35 -11.90
C ALA A 169 -20.37 -7.89 -11.88
N GLN A 170 -20.72 -8.49 -10.75
CA GLN A 170 -20.70 -9.94 -10.55
C GLN A 170 -19.30 -10.58 -10.64
N THR A 171 -18.22 -9.81 -10.54
CA THR A 171 -16.87 -10.38 -10.47
C THR A 171 -16.63 -10.94 -9.06
N LEU A 172 -16.24 -12.21 -9.00
CA LEU A 172 -15.76 -12.89 -7.80
C LEU A 172 -14.29 -13.24 -8.01
N TRP A 173 -13.42 -12.78 -7.12
CA TRP A 173 -11.99 -13.13 -7.18
C TRP A 173 -11.46 -13.41 -5.79
N GLY A 174 -10.33 -14.10 -5.73
CA GLY A 174 -9.74 -14.44 -4.47
C GLY A 174 -8.63 -15.46 -4.58
N SER A 175 -8.26 -15.99 -3.42
CA SER A 175 -7.29 -17.05 -3.27
C SER A 175 -7.69 -18.00 -2.15
N VAL A 176 -7.25 -19.25 -2.29
CA VAL A 176 -7.28 -20.25 -1.23
C VAL A 176 -5.87 -20.64 -0.92
N SER A 177 -5.55 -20.80 0.36
CA SER A 177 -4.21 -21.15 0.82
C SER A 177 -4.26 -22.25 1.89
N VAL A 178 -3.18 -23.03 1.94
CA VAL A 178 -2.99 -24.09 2.94
C VAL A 178 -1.66 -23.92 3.66
N SER A 179 -1.69 -24.14 4.97
CA SER A 179 -0.49 -24.10 5.84
C SER A 179 0.01 -25.49 6.20
N GLN A 180 -0.69 -26.56 5.79
CA GLN A 180 -0.33 -27.95 6.03
C GLN A 180 -0.31 -28.71 4.70
N SER A 181 0.78 -29.42 4.42
CA SER A 181 0.91 -30.19 3.17
C SER A 181 -0.15 -31.28 3.02
N ALA A 182 -0.66 -31.83 4.13
CA ALA A 182 -1.75 -32.81 4.16
C ALA A 182 -3.05 -32.28 3.54
N ASN A 183 -3.24 -30.96 3.49
CA ASN A 183 -4.45 -30.31 2.99
C ASN A 183 -4.34 -29.87 1.52
N ILE A 184 -3.16 -29.99 0.89
CA ILE A 184 -2.96 -29.65 -0.53
C ILE A 184 -3.97 -30.36 -1.46
N PRO A 185 -4.30 -31.65 -1.28
CA PRO A 185 -5.28 -32.31 -2.14
C PRO A 185 -6.69 -31.68 -2.11
N LEU A 186 -7.05 -30.95 -1.05
CA LEU A 186 -8.36 -30.33 -0.89
C LEU A 186 -8.61 -29.17 -1.86
N PHE A 187 -7.58 -28.66 -2.56
CA PHE A 187 -7.77 -27.66 -3.60
C PHE A 187 -8.72 -28.15 -4.70
N GLU A 188 -8.61 -29.41 -5.10
CA GLU A 188 -9.48 -29.96 -6.15
C GLU A 188 -10.94 -30.02 -5.66
N ASP A 189 -11.16 -30.46 -4.41
CA ASP A 189 -12.49 -30.48 -3.80
C ASP A 189 -13.08 -29.07 -3.68
N PHE A 190 -12.27 -28.09 -3.30
CA PHE A 190 -12.68 -26.68 -3.25
C PHE A 190 -13.08 -26.17 -4.62
N PHE A 191 -12.23 -26.34 -5.64
CA PHE A 191 -12.52 -25.84 -6.99
C PHE A 191 -13.66 -26.59 -7.66
N MET A 192 -13.85 -27.88 -7.39
CA MET A 192 -15.04 -28.61 -7.81
C MET A 192 -16.29 -28.01 -7.18
N SER A 193 -16.29 -27.80 -5.87
CA SER A 193 -17.44 -27.21 -5.15
C SER A 193 -17.73 -25.78 -5.62
N LEU A 194 -16.69 -24.97 -5.89
CA LEU A 194 -16.83 -23.64 -6.47
C LEU A 194 -17.49 -23.71 -7.85
N ASN A 195 -17.08 -24.65 -8.70
CA ASN A 195 -17.63 -24.79 -10.06
C ASN A 195 -19.04 -25.42 -10.08
N GLU A 196 -19.52 -25.99 -8.98
CA GLU A 196 -20.92 -26.43 -8.82
C GLU A 196 -21.86 -25.27 -8.43
N MET A 197 -21.31 -24.12 -8.03
CA MET A 197 -22.08 -22.90 -7.80
C MET A 197 -22.45 -22.21 -9.12
N ASP A 198 -23.24 -21.14 -9.04
CA ASP A 198 -23.61 -20.28 -10.18
C ASP A 198 -22.45 -19.36 -10.62
N VAL A 199 -21.27 -19.96 -10.85
CA VAL A 199 -20.06 -19.30 -11.36
C VAL A 199 -19.84 -19.63 -12.84
N ASN A 200 -19.31 -18.66 -13.57
CA ASN A 200 -18.86 -18.80 -14.94
C ASN A 200 -17.43 -18.30 -15.08
N ASP A 201 -16.78 -18.64 -16.18
CA ASP A 201 -15.48 -18.07 -16.51
C ASP A 201 -15.58 -16.56 -16.71
N PHE A 202 -14.63 -15.85 -16.13
CA PHE A 202 -14.57 -14.39 -16.23
C PHE A 202 -14.19 -13.97 -17.66
N THR A 203 -15.00 -13.11 -18.27
CA THR A 203 -14.85 -12.70 -19.67
C THR A 203 -14.21 -11.31 -19.84
N GLY A 204 -13.67 -10.71 -18.78
CA GLY A 204 -13.01 -9.40 -18.88
C GLY A 204 -11.71 -9.44 -19.68
N VAL A 205 -11.33 -8.29 -20.20
CA VAL A 205 -10.09 -8.11 -20.96
C VAL A 205 -8.86 -8.27 -20.07
N ASP A 206 -7.70 -8.52 -20.68
CA ASP A 206 -6.44 -8.52 -19.94
C ASP A 206 -6.09 -7.10 -19.48
N GLY A 207 -5.48 -6.98 -18.30
CA GLY A 207 -5.10 -5.70 -17.72
C GLY A 207 -5.03 -5.70 -16.20
N ASN A 208 -4.68 -4.54 -15.65
CA ASN A 208 -4.63 -4.31 -14.22
C ASN A 208 -6.01 -3.80 -13.73
N TYR A 209 -6.62 -4.51 -12.78
CA TYR A 209 -7.89 -4.15 -12.15
C TYR A 209 -7.68 -3.50 -10.76
N GLY A 210 -6.44 -3.17 -10.43
CA GLY A 210 -6.00 -2.62 -9.14
C GLY A 210 -5.80 -3.73 -8.12
N TYR A 211 -6.80 -4.59 -7.95
CA TYR A 211 -6.83 -5.66 -6.96
C TYR A 211 -6.20 -6.96 -7.47
N PHE A 212 -6.21 -7.16 -8.78
CA PHE A 212 -5.57 -8.29 -9.46
C PHE A 212 -5.12 -7.87 -10.85
N ILE A 213 -4.15 -8.59 -11.38
CA ILE A 213 -3.73 -8.47 -12.78
C ILE A 213 -4.19 -9.72 -13.51
N LYS A 214 -4.95 -9.52 -14.59
CA LYS A 214 -5.34 -10.58 -15.52
C LYS A 214 -4.41 -10.58 -16.72
N SER A 215 -3.77 -11.73 -16.97
CA SER A 215 -3.02 -11.99 -18.20
C SER A 215 -3.37 -13.38 -18.70
N ASN A 216 -4.14 -13.45 -19.79
CA ASN A 216 -4.79 -14.67 -20.24
C ASN A 216 -5.59 -15.33 -19.10
N ASN A 217 -5.22 -16.56 -18.72
CA ASN A 217 -5.83 -17.32 -17.63
C ASN A 217 -5.07 -17.17 -16.30
N LEU A 218 -4.04 -16.32 -16.23
CA LEU A 218 -3.26 -16.10 -15.02
C LEU A 218 -3.79 -14.89 -14.24
N ILE A 219 -3.90 -15.09 -12.93
CA ILE A 219 -4.28 -14.07 -11.95
C ILE A 219 -3.13 -13.98 -10.95
N THR A 220 -2.61 -12.77 -10.78
CA THR A 220 -1.64 -12.50 -9.71
C THR A 220 -2.35 -11.74 -8.61
N ASN A 221 -2.54 -12.40 -7.46
CA ASN A 221 -3.02 -11.78 -6.23
C ASN A 221 -1.83 -11.31 -5.39
N VAL A 222 -1.99 -10.19 -4.71
CA VAL A 222 -0.98 -9.59 -3.84
C VAL A 222 -1.36 -9.94 -2.41
N ASP A 223 -0.81 -11.03 -1.86
CA ASP A 223 -0.46 -11.23 -0.44
C ASP A 223 -0.30 -12.72 -0.09
N GLN A 224 0.86 -13.10 0.46
CA GLN A 224 1.08 -14.38 1.15
C GLN A 224 2.08 -14.19 2.29
N THR A 225 1.66 -14.47 3.52
CA THR A 225 2.60 -14.69 4.63
C THR A 225 2.25 -16.01 5.32
N GLY A 226 3.14 -17.01 5.21
CA GLY A 226 3.06 -18.27 5.98
C GLY A 226 2.34 -19.46 5.34
N ALA A 227 1.80 -19.33 4.12
CA ALA A 227 1.20 -20.44 3.38
C ALA A 227 2.27 -21.31 2.70
N ILE A 228 2.02 -22.62 2.61
CA ILE A 228 2.86 -23.56 1.84
C ILE A 228 2.47 -23.55 0.37
N GLU A 229 1.18 -23.42 0.08
CA GLU A 229 0.64 -23.31 -1.28
C GLU A 229 -0.59 -22.40 -1.28
N THR A 230 -0.74 -21.62 -2.35
CA THR A 230 -1.88 -20.73 -2.58
C THR A 230 -2.32 -20.84 -4.03
N ARG A 231 -3.63 -20.94 -4.27
CA ARG A 231 -4.22 -20.94 -5.61
C ARG A 231 -5.25 -19.82 -5.73
N SER A 232 -5.19 -19.09 -6.84
CA SER A 232 -6.05 -17.94 -7.11
C SER A 232 -7.20 -18.31 -8.03
N PHE A 233 -8.31 -17.57 -7.95
CA PHE A 233 -9.43 -17.70 -8.86
C PHE A 233 -10.05 -16.35 -9.22
N LEU A 234 -10.69 -16.33 -10.38
CA LEU A 234 -11.42 -15.20 -10.95
C LEU A 234 -12.58 -15.77 -11.75
N LYS A 235 -13.79 -15.42 -11.35
CA LYS A 235 -15.05 -15.94 -11.89
C LYS A 235 -16.06 -14.81 -12.04
N SER A 236 -17.04 -15.02 -12.89
CA SER A 236 -18.29 -14.26 -12.86
C SER A 236 -19.31 -15.04 -12.03
N PHE A 237 -19.81 -14.46 -10.96
CA PHE A 237 -20.72 -15.09 -10.00
C PHE A 237 -22.05 -14.35 -9.97
N SER A 238 -23.12 -15.04 -10.37
CA SER A 238 -24.48 -14.50 -10.38
C SER A 238 -25.40 -15.18 -9.34
N GLY A 239 -24.82 -16.00 -8.47
CA GLY A 239 -25.53 -16.78 -7.46
C GLY A 239 -25.88 -16.00 -6.20
N ASN A 240 -26.42 -16.73 -5.23
CA ASN A 240 -26.74 -16.20 -3.90
C ASN A 240 -25.45 -16.18 -3.03
N PRO A 241 -25.09 -15.06 -2.38
CA PRO A 241 -23.98 -15.01 -1.43
C PRO A 241 -23.95 -16.14 -0.37
N GLU A 242 -25.10 -16.72 0.00
CA GLU A 242 -25.15 -17.90 0.87
C GLU A 242 -24.39 -19.12 0.33
N GLN A 243 -24.29 -19.29 -0.99
CA GLN A 243 -23.48 -20.37 -1.60
C GLN A 243 -22.00 -20.22 -1.24
N ILE A 244 -21.50 -18.97 -1.21
CA ILE A 244 -20.12 -18.64 -0.85
C ILE A 244 -19.88 -18.96 0.64
N ILE A 245 -20.80 -18.54 1.52
CA ILE A 245 -20.72 -18.80 2.96
C ILE A 245 -20.70 -20.31 3.27
N ASN A 246 -21.55 -21.08 2.59
CA ASN A 246 -21.60 -22.52 2.75
C ASN A 246 -20.28 -23.17 2.33
N LEU A 247 -19.68 -22.71 1.23
CA LEU A 247 -18.39 -23.21 0.76
C LEU A 247 -17.28 -22.89 1.77
N GLU A 248 -17.24 -21.68 2.33
CA GLU A 248 -16.26 -21.32 3.36
C GLU A 248 -16.37 -22.23 4.58
N THR A 249 -17.60 -22.46 5.04
CA THR A 249 -17.89 -23.25 6.24
C THR A 249 -17.37 -24.69 6.10
N ILE A 250 -17.42 -25.26 4.89
CA ILE A 250 -16.92 -26.61 4.61
C ILE A 250 -15.40 -26.68 4.76
N PHE A 251 -14.67 -25.65 4.31
CA PHE A 251 -13.20 -25.68 4.23
C PHE A 251 -12.47 -24.90 5.34
N LYS A 252 -13.19 -24.15 6.19
CA LYS A 252 -12.61 -23.22 7.19
C LYS A 252 -11.56 -23.83 8.12
N ASP A 253 -11.69 -25.10 8.47
CA ASP A 253 -10.78 -25.79 9.41
C ASP A 253 -9.52 -26.34 8.70
N SER A 254 -9.53 -26.35 7.35
CA SER A 254 -8.50 -26.99 6.53
C SER A 254 -7.74 -26.01 5.64
N MET A 255 -8.38 -24.91 5.23
CA MET A 255 -7.85 -23.94 4.28
C MET A 255 -8.23 -22.52 4.72
N SER A 256 -7.39 -21.55 4.37
CA SER A 256 -7.75 -20.13 4.46
C SER A 256 -8.24 -19.68 3.09
N VAL A 257 -9.45 -19.12 3.05
CA VAL A 257 -10.08 -18.60 1.85
C VAL A 257 -10.18 -17.09 2.00
N ASN A 258 -9.66 -16.35 1.01
CA ASN A 258 -9.81 -14.91 0.89
C ASN A 258 -10.49 -14.61 -0.43
N TRP A 259 -11.68 -14.02 -0.41
CA TRP A 259 -12.40 -13.65 -1.61
C TRP A 259 -13.08 -12.30 -1.49
N TYR A 260 -13.36 -11.71 -2.64
CA TYR A 260 -13.91 -10.38 -2.78
C TYR A 260 -14.97 -10.41 -3.87
N TYR A 261 -15.99 -9.59 -3.69
CA TYR A 261 -17.01 -9.34 -4.69
C TYR A 261 -16.82 -7.97 -5.36
N TYR A 262 -17.54 -7.69 -6.45
CA TYR A 262 -17.25 -6.55 -7.35
C TYR A 262 -17.28 -5.18 -6.69
N ASP A 263 -17.96 -5.05 -5.54
CA ASP A 263 -18.05 -3.88 -4.67
C ASP A 263 -16.96 -3.86 -3.58
N GLY A 264 -15.96 -4.74 -3.69
CA GLY A 264 -14.88 -4.88 -2.73
C GLY A 264 -15.33 -5.37 -1.36
N GLU A 265 -16.58 -5.80 -1.22
CA GLU A 265 -17.03 -6.46 -0.02
C GLU A 265 -16.26 -7.76 0.13
N VAL A 266 -15.56 -7.86 1.27
CA VAL A 266 -15.10 -9.16 1.73
C VAL A 266 -16.34 -9.85 2.27
N LEU A 267 -16.71 -10.96 1.66
CA LEU A 267 -17.87 -11.75 2.07
C LEU A 267 -17.52 -12.49 3.36
N TYR A 268 -17.49 -11.76 4.48
CA TYR A 268 -17.44 -12.32 5.84
C TYR A 268 -18.87 -12.34 6.38
N TYR A 269 -19.36 -13.53 6.72
CA TYR A 269 -20.62 -13.70 7.44
C TYR A 269 -20.53 -14.83 8.45
#